data_AF-A0A368KTB5-F1
#
_entry.id   AF-A0A368KTB5-F1
#
_cell.length_a   1.000
_cell.length_b   1.000
_cell.length_c   1.000
_cell.angle_alpha   90.00
_cell.angle_beta   90.00
_cell.angle_gamma   90.00
#
_symmetry.space_group_name_H-M   'P 1'
#
loop_
_entity.id
_entity.type
_entity.pdbx_description
1 polymer ?
#
loop_
_entity_poly.entity_id
_entity_poly.type
_entity_poly.pdbx_seq_one_letter_code
_entity_poly.pdbx_strand_id
1 'polypeptide(L)'
;MTSDQEPKPSILRGQFPLWVLLFVLPTLIASGCAVYLAFAAQAKEQARLQEQEARTRQELAAAQLRLSRLNRMNASLEIKQLRWKSPLSIVQAVKNPPPKTPSVQSASHWEPLYLVRNSIHFYLQASDEELQQLVSQLIAIYPESRPEVQYRVLDCLEKLPAYVADRSELVRKEIEDFLATVPEDSDPRIQGMVRRLKVRYSIDESKEAPTR
;
A
#
# COMPACT_ATOMS: atom_id res chain seq x y z
N MET A 1 -58.65 -102.15 -26.00
CA MET A 1 -57.51 -101.39 -26.53
C MET A 1 -57.32 -100.18 -25.65
N THR A 2 -56.29 -100.28 -24.82
CA THR A 2 -55.80 -99.36 -23.80
C THR A 2 -55.13 -98.14 -24.42
N SER A 3 -55.29 -96.96 -23.81
CA SER A 3 -54.15 -96.07 -23.57
C SER A 3 -54.53 -95.01 -22.53
N ASP A 4 -54.18 -95.29 -21.29
CA ASP A 4 -54.02 -94.27 -20.25
C ASP A 4 -52.95 -93.26 -20.71
N GLN A 5 -53.27 -91.97 -20.67
CA GLN A 5 -52.29 -90.90 -20.84
C GLN A 5 -51.99 -90.29 -19.46
N GLU A 6 -50.87 -90.73 -18.87
CA GLU A 6 -50.26 -90.07 -17.72
C GLU A 6 -49.74 -88.66 -18.11
N PRO A 7 -49.85 -87.65 -17.24
CA PRO A 7 -49.20 -86.37 -17.45
C PRO A 7 -47.69 -86.49 -17.19
N LYS A 8 -46.88 -86.21 -18.22
CA LYS A 8 -45.42 -86.07 -18.10
C LYS A 8 -45.06 -84.90 -17.17
N PRO A 9 -44.19 -85.09 -16.16
CA PRO A 9 -43.65 -83.97 -15.39
C PRO A 9 -42.64 -83.18 -16.22
N SER A 10 -42.84 -81.86 -16.29
CA SER A 10 -41.91 -80.90 -16.90
C SER A 10 -40.69 -80.70 -15.99
N ILE A 11 -39.67 -81.52 -16.17
CA ILE A 11 -38.38 -81.36 -15.49
C ILE A 11 -37.49 -80.44 -16.35
N LEU A 12 -37.68 -79.13 -16.22
CA LEU A 12 -36.62 -78.16 -16.49
C LEU A 12 -35.81 -77.95 -15.20
N ARG A 13 -35.15 -79.01 -14.71
CA ARG A 13 -34.07 -78.87 -13.72
C ARG A 13 -32.81 -78.50 -14.51
N GLY A 14 -32.48 -77.22 -14.57
CA GLY A 14 -31.16 -76.78 -14.97
C GLY A 14 -30.12 -77.30 -13.97
N GLN A 15 -29.52 -78.46 -14.25
CA GLN A 15 -28.36 -78.96 -13.51
C GLN A 15 -27.14 -78.16 -13.95
N PHE A 16 -26.90 -77.02 -13.29
CA PHE A 16 -25.61 -76.36 -13.41
C PHE A 16 -24.54 -77.25 -12.74
N PRO A 17 -23.41 -77.52 -13.40
CA PRO A 17 -22.35 -78.32 -12.80
C PRO A 17 -21.91 -77.68 -11.49
N LEU A 18 -21.78 -78.49 -10.43
CA LEU A 18 -21.41 -78.02 -9.08
C LEU A 18 -20.12 -77.18 -9.10
N TRP A 19 -19.18 -77.47 -10.01
CA TRP A 19 -17.94 -76.71 -10.17
C TRP A 19 -18.15 -75.27 -10.64
N VAL A 20 -19.19 -74.98 -11.42
CA VAL A 20 -19.54 -73.61 -11.86
C VAL A 20 -19.99 -72.78 -10.66
N LEU A 21 -20.80 -73.38 -9.77
CA LEU A 21 -21.24 -72.75 -8.53
C LEU A 21 -20.10 -72.59 -7.51
N LEU A 22 -19.17 -73.54 -7.43
CA LEU A 22 -18.07 -73.51 -6.46
C LEU A 22 -16.89 -72.64 -6.90
N PHE A 23 -16.63 -72.50 -8.20
CA PHE A 23 -15.43 -71.81 -8.69
C PHE A 23 -15.75 -70.60 -9.57
N VAL A 24 -16.66 -70.70 -10.54
CA VAL A 24 -16.90 -69.61 -11.49
C VAL A 24 -17.67 -68.47 -10.85
N LEU A 25 -18.77 -68.78 -10.15
CA LEU A 25 -19.62 -67.77 -9.52
C LEU A 25 -18.88 -66.94 -8.46
N PRO A 26 -18.12 -67.54 -7.52
CA PRO A 26 -17.37 -66.79 -6.53
C PRO A 26 -16.27 -65.93 -7.16
N THR A 27 -15.62 -66.41 -8.24
CA THR A 27 -14.56 -65.66 -8.92
C THR A 27 -15.13 -64.46 -9.68
N LEU A 28 -16.30 -64.59 -10.32
CA LEU A 28 -17.00 -63.48 -10.96
C LEU A 28 -17.47 -62.44 -9.92
N ILE A 29 -18.01 -62.89 -8.79
CA ILE A 29 -18.40 -62.00 -7.69
C ILE A 29 -17.18 -61.28 -7.13
N ALA A 30 -16.08 -62.00 -6.86
CA ALA A 30 -14.83 -61.43 -6.34
C ALA A 30 -14.23 -60.43 -7.32
N SER A 31 -14.24 -60.74 -8.62
CA SER A 31 -13.76 -59.83 -9.67
C SER A 31 -14.63 -58.58 -9.76
N GLY A 32 -15.96 -58.74 -9.71
CA GLY A 32 -16.90 -57.60 -9.68
C GLY A 32 -16.71 -56.71 -8.45
N CYS A 33 -16.53 -57.31 -7.27
CA CYS A 33 -16.22 -56.58 -6.04
C CYS A 33 -14.87 -55.85 -6.13
N ALA A 34 -13.83 -56.49 -6.65
CA ALA A 34 -12.50 -55.88 -6.80
C ALA A 34 -12.54 -54.68 -7.75
N VAL A 35 -13.22 -54.82 -8.89
CA VAL A 35 -13.41 -53.74 -9.87
C VAL A 35 -14.22 -52.59 -9.27
N TYR A 36 -15.31 -52.88 -8.57
CA TYR A 36 -16.12 -51.86 -7.90
C TYR A 36 -15.33 -51.09 -6.84
N LEU A 37 -14.53 -51.78 -6.01
CA LEU A 37 -13.69 -51.16 -5.00
C LEU A 37 -12.60 -50.28 -5.63
N ALA A 38 -11.99 -50.73 -6.73
CA ALA A 38 -11.02 -49.93 -7.48
C ALA A 38 -11.63 -48.66 -8.06
N PHE A 39 -12.82 -48.75 -8.68
CA PHE A 39 -13.54 -47.57 -9.17
C PHE A 39 -13.94 -46.62 -8.04
N ALA A 40 -14.40 -47.14 -6.90
CA ALA A 40 -14.74 -46.33 -5.74
C ALA A 40 -13.51 -45.61 -5.14
N ALA A 41 -12.34 -46.26 -5.13
CA ALA A 41 -11.08 -45.64 -4.72
C ALA A 41 -10.66 -44.55 -5.71
N GLN A 42 -10.74 -44.83 -7.01
CA GLN A 42 -10.38 -43.88 -8.06
C GLN A 42 -11.29 -42.64 -8.07
N ALA A 43 -12.60 -42.82 -7.86
CA ALA A 43 -13.54 -41.71 -7.76
C ALA A 43 -13.22 -40.79 -6.56
N LYS A 44 -12.81 -41.36 -5.42
CA LYS A 44 -12.38 -40.59 -4.25
C LYS A 44 -11.10 -39.82 -4.51
N GLU A 45 -10.13 -40.42 -5.20
CA GLU A 45 -8.89 -39.73 -5.57
C GLU A 45 -9.15 -38.59 -6.56
N GLN A 46 -9.99 -38.81 -7.57
CA GLN A 46 -10.39 -37.77 -8.51
C GLN A 46 -11.08 -36.59 -7.81
N ALA A 47 -11.99 -36.86 -6.88
CA ALA A 47 -12.64 -35.80 -6.09
C ALA A 47 -11.63 -35.00 -5.26
N ARG A 48 -10.66 -35.67 -4.62
CA ARG A 48 -9.59 -35.00 -3.88
C ARG A 48 -8.71 -34.14 -4.78
N LEU A 49 -8.33 -34.63 -5.96
CA LEU A 49 -7.53 -33.88 -6.92
C LEU A 49 -8.28 -32.66 -7.44
N GLN A 50 -9.58 -32.79 -7.72
CA GLN A 50 -10.43 -31.66 -8.13
C GLN A 50 -10.54 -30.59 -7.03
N GLU A 51 -10.70 -31.00 -5.77
CA GLU A 51 -10.71 -30.07 -4.64
C GLU A 51 -9.36 -29.35 -4.49
N GLN A 52 -8.24 -30.07 -4.64
CA GLN A 52 -6.91 -29.49 -4.61
C GLN A 52 -6.68 -28.50 -5.76
N GLU A 53 -7.12 -28.84 -6.96
CA GLU A 53 -7.05 -27.96 -8.13
C GLU A 53 -7.91 -26.70 -7.91
N ALA A 54 -9.11 -26.84 -7.35
CA ALA A 54 -9.96 -25.70 -7.03
C ALA A 54 -9.31 -24.76 -5.99
N ARG A 55 -8.71 -25.32 -4.93
CA ARG A 55 -8.01 -24.54 -3.90
C ARG A 55 -6.80 -23.80 -4.47
N THR A 56 -5.96 -24.49 -5.23
CA THR A 56 -4.76 -23.88 -5.83
C THR A 56 -5.13 -22.79 -6.84
N ARG A 57 -6.21 -22.97 -7.63
CA ARG A 57 -6.74 -21.91 -8.50
C ARG A 57 -7.24 -20.69 -7.72
N GLN A 58 -7.93 -20.90 -6.60
CA GLN A 58 -8.37 -19.80 -5.75
C GLN A 58 -7.18 -19.04 -5.14
N GLU A 59 -6.17 -19.75 -4.65
CA GLU A 59 -4.95 -19.15 -4.12
C GLU A 59 -4.19 -18.35 -5.18
N LEU A 60 -4.08 -18.89 -6.40
CA LEU A 60 -3.46 -18.21 -7.53
C LEU A 60 -4.22 -16.92 -7.90
N ALA A 61 -5.55 -16.97 -7.97
CA ALA A 61 -6.37 -15.79 -8.23
C ALA A 61 -6.19 -14.73 -7.12
N ALA A 62 -6.17 -15.13 -5.86
CA ALA A 62 -5.93 -14.24 -4.73
C ALA A 62 -4.51 -13.61 -4.78
N ALA A 63 -3.50 -14.40 -5.14
CA ALA A 63 -2.13 -13.91 -5.30
C ALA A 63 -2.01 -12.91 -6.46
N GLN A 64 -2.66 -13.17 -7.60
CA GLN A 64 -2.70 -12.26 -8.74
C GLN A 64 -3.37 -10.92 -8.39
N LEU A 65 -4.47 -10.97 -7.63
CA LEU A 65 -5.13 -9.75 -7.13
C LEU A 65 -4.21 -8.95 -6.21
N ARG A 66 -3.50 -9.61 -5.29
CA ARG A 66 -2.51 -8.94 -4.43
C ARG A 66 -1.39 -8.30 -5.24
N LEU A 67 -0.83 -9.01 -6.22
CA LEU A 67 0.22 -8.50 -7.10
C LEU A 67 -0.28 -7.28 -7.90
N SER A 68 -1.45 -7.34 -8.50
CA SER A 68 -2.01 -6.20 -9.25
C SER A 68 -2.25 -4.99 -8.36
N ARG A 69 -2.69 -5.18 -7.11
CA ARG A 69 -2.84 -4.10 -6.13
C ARG A 69 -1.48 -3.48 -5.78
N LEU A 70 -0.47 -4.29 -5.53
CA LEU A 70 0.89 -3.82 -5.26
C LEU A 70 1.46 -3.04 -6.45
N ASN A 71 1.28 -3.52 -7.67
CA ASN A 71 1.73 -2.81 -8.87
C ASN A 71 1.06 -1.44 -9.02
N ARG A 72 -0.25 -1.34 -8.75
CA ARG A 72 -0.96 -0.04 -8.76
C ARG A 72 -0.44 0.90 -7.67
N MET A 73 -0.18 0.38 -6.47
CA MET A 73 0.41 1.17 -5.39
C MET A 73 1.81 1.65 -5.76
N ASN A 74 2.63 0.78 -6.35
CA ASN A 74 3.98 1.12 -6.79
C ASN A 74 3.96 2.21 -7.88
N ALA A 75 3.13 2.05 -8.92
CA ALA A 75 2.96 3.07 -9.96
C ALA A 75 2.48 4.41 -9.37
N SER A 76 1.58 4.38 -8.38
CA SER A 76 1.17 5.60 -7.68
C SER A 76 2.30 6.25 -6.89
N LEU A 77 3.21 5.47 -6.29
CA LEU A 77 4.35 5.99 -5.57
C LEU A 77 5.38 6.59 -6.52
N GLU A 78 5.66 5.94 -7.63
CA GLU A 78 6.56 6.44 -8.67
C GLU A 78 6.09 7.81 -9.21
N ILE A 79 4.81 7.95 -9.53
CA ILE A 79 4.23 9.24 -9.97
C ILE A 79 4.44 10.32 -8.90
N LYS A 80 4.24 10.00 -7.61
CA LYS A 80 4.43 10.96 -6.52
C LYS A 80 5.90 11.31 -6.34
N GLN A 81 6.81 10.34 -6.40
CA GLN A 81 8.25 10.56 -6.31
C GLN A 81 8.74 11.45 -7.44
N LEU A 82 8.30 11.21 -8.67
CA LEU A 82 8.63 12.05 -9.82
C LEU A 82 8.12 13.49 -9.65
N ARG A 83 6.88 13.65 -9.16
CA ARG A 83 6.31 14.97 -8.90
C ARG A 83 7.10 15.75 -7.85
N TRP A 84 7.56 15.07 -6.80
CA TRP A 84 8.29 15.66 -5.66
C TRP A 84 9.79 15.41 -5.73
N LYS A 85 10.35 15.21 -6.92
CA LYS A 85 11.78 14.96 -7.09
C LYS A 85 12.63 16.20 -6.81
N SER A 86 12.13 17.38 -7.17
CA SER A 86 12.94 18.61 -7.16
C SER A 86 12.57 19.54 -6.00
N PRO A 87 13.54 20.33 -5.48
CA PRO A 87 13.27 21.43 -4.55
C PRO A 87 12.25 22.43 -5.10
N LEU A 88 12.32 22.70 -6.41
CA LEU A 88 11.41 23.59 -7.12
C LEU A 88 9.95 23.17 -7.00
N SER A 89 9.67 21.86 -6.96
CA SER A 89 8.30 21.33 -6.79
C SER A 89 7.68 21.77 -5.45
N ILE A 90 8.49 21.80 -4.38
CA ILE A 90 8.05 22.27 -3.06
C ILE A 90 7.82 23.78 -3.09
N VAL A 91 8.79 24.52 -3.61
CA VAL A 91 8.70 25.99 -3.73
C VAL A 91 7.47 26.41 -4.55
N GLN A 92 7.18 25.72 -5.65
CA GLN A 92 5.99 25.96 -6.47
C GLN A 92 4.70 25.69 -5.68
N ALA A 93 4.65 24.62 -4.89
CA ALA A 93 3.49 24.30 -4.07
C ALA A 93 3.28 25.27 -2.90
N VAL A 94 4.37 25.86 -2.37
CA VAL A 94 4.33 26.94 -1.37
C VAL A 94 3.71 28.21 -1.96
N LYS A 95 4.15 28.59 -3.17
CA LYS A 95 3.63 29.75 -3.90
C LYS A 95 2.17 29.55 -4.34
N ASN A 96 1.88 28.39 -4.92
CA ASN A 96 0.59 28.06 -5.55
C ASN A 96 0.03 26.78 -4.91
N PRO A 97 -0.62 26.88 -3.74
CA PRO A 97 -1.24 25.72 -3.11
C PRO A 97 -2.38 25.19 -4.00
N PRO A 98 -2.65 23.88 -3.97
CA PRO A 98 -3.78 23.33 -4.70
C PRO A 98 -5.10 23.98 -4.24
N PRO A 99 -6.07 24.19 -5.16
CA PRO A 99 -7.35 24.79 -4.82
C PRO A 99 -8.08 23.95 -3.79
N LYS A 100 -8.71 24.62 -2.82
CA LYS A 100 -9.53 23.98 -1.78
C LYS A 100 -10.63 23.13 -2.44
N THR A 101 -10.93 21.98 -1.85
CA THR A 101 -12.21 21.32 -2.10
C THR A 101 -13.34 22.27 -1.66
N PRO A 102 -14.45 22.38 -2.40
CA PRO A 102 -15.44 23.45 -2.23
C PRO A 102 -16.19 23.47 -0.88
N SER A 103 -15.91 22.54 0.04
CA SER A 103 -16.64 22.39 1.30
C SER A 103 -16.09 23.21 2.48
N VAL A 104 -14.93 23.86 2.36
CA VAL A 104 -14.34 24.66 3.45
C VAL A 104 -14.32 26.14 3.08
N GLN A 105 -15.47 26.79 3.24
CA GLN A 105 -15.57 28.24 3.24
C GLN A 105 -14.85 28.79 4.48
N SER A 106 -13.59 29.18 4.34
CA SER A 106 -12.93 29.99 5.36
C SER A 106 -12.10 31.06 4.67
N ALA A 107 -12.61 32.28 4.73
CA ALA A 107 -12.18 33.44 3.96
C ALA A 107 -10.98 34.20 4.56
N SER A 108 -10.36 33.73 5.64
CA SER A 108 -9.28 34.50 6.31
C SER A 108 -8.21 33.67 7.04
N HIS A 109 -8.17 32.36 6.81
CA HIS A 109 -7.18 31.50 7.45
C HIS A 109 -5.96 31.33 6.54
N TRP A 110 -4.80 31.84 6.99
CA TRP A 110 -3.51 31.48 6.41
C TRP A 110 -3.25 30.02 6.75
N GLU A 111 -3.71 29.13 5.88
CA GLU A 111 -3.62 27.70 6.14
C GLU A 111 -2.16 27.24 6.10
N PRO A 112 -1.71 26.51 7.14
CA PRO A 112 -0.43 25.81 7.09
C PRO A 112 -0.45 24.85 5.90
N LEU A 113 0.71 24.64 5.29
CA LEU A 113 0.80 23.73 4.18
C LEU A 113 0.56 22.31 4.68
N TYR A 114 -0.52 21.69 4.22
CA TYR A 114 -0.71 20.24 4.24
C TYR A 114 0.26 19.51 3.27
N LEU A 115 1.39 20.14 2.92
CA LEU A 115 2.51 19.53 2.19
C LEU A 115 3.00 18.27 2.89
N VAL A 116 2.92 18.25 4.22
CA VAL A 116 3.34 17.18 5.14
C VAL A 116 3.17 15.76 4.58
N ARG A 117 2.01 15.45 3.98
CA ARG A 117 1.75 14.09 3.50
C ARG A 117 2.30 13.79 2.11
N ASN A 118 2.41 14.79 1.25
CA ASN A 118 2.79 14.62 -0.16
C ASN A 118 4.26 14.97 -0.42
N SER A 119 4.80 15.98 0.26
CA SER A 119 6.20 16.38 0.14
C SER A 119 7.16 15.45 0.87
N ILE A 120 6.67 14.52 1.70
CA ILE A 120 7.52 13.50 2.35
C ILE A 120 8.37 12.73 1.33
N HIS A 121 7.84 12.53 0.11
CA HIS A 121 8.56 11.85 -0.96
C HIS A 121 9.82 12.59 -1.41
N PHE A 122 9.85 13.92 -1.31
CA PHE A 122 11.08 14.69 -1.52
C PHE A 122 12.09 14.39 -0.42
N TYR A 123 11.70 14.59 0.85
CA TYR A 123 12.62 14.47 1.98
C TYR A 123 13.24 13.07 2.13
N LEU A 124 12.51 12.02 1.74
CA LEU A 124 13.00 10.63 1.74
C LEU A 124 14.09 10.36 0.71
N GLN A 125 14.14 11.10 -0.40
CA GLN A 125 15.07 10.88 -1.51
C GLN A 125 16.07 12.03 -1.72
N ALA A 126 15.83 13.18 -1.10
CA ALA A 126 16.62 14.38 -1.30
C ALA A 126 18.07 14.18 -0.85
N SER A 127 19.01 14.61 -1.67
CA SER A 127 20.41 14.76 -1.27
C SER A 127 20.59 15.96 -0.32
N ASP A 128 21.74 16.04 0.32
CA ASP A 128 22.08 17.16 1.21
C ASP A 128 22.15 18.48 0.44
N GLU A 129 22.68 18.45 -0.79
CA GLU A 129 22.71 19.59 -1.72
C GLU A 129 21.28 20.03 -2.10
N GLU A 130 20.37 19.09 -2.37
CA GLU A 130 18.97 19.41 -2.70
C GLU A 130 18.23 20.00 -1.50
N LEU A 131 18.56 19.59 -0.27
CA LEU A 131 18.01 20.17 0.95
C LEU A 131 18.48 21.62 1.16
N GLN A 132 19.78 21.90 1.00
CA GLN A 132 20.32 23.26 1.05
C GLN A 132 19.73 24.13 -0.07
N GLN A 133 19.59 23.56 -1.27
CA GLN A 133 18.94 24.25 -2.39
C GLN A 133 17.46 24.57 -2.10
N LEU A 134 16.74 23.67 -1.43
CA LEU A 134 15.36 23.93 -1.00
C LEU A 134 15.31 25.12 -0.03
N VAL A 135 16.14 25.10 1.01
CA VAL A 135 16.16 26.14 2.05
C VAL A 135 16.53 27.50 1.46
N SER A 136 17.61 27.57 0.69
CA SER A 136 18.01 28.80 -0.01
C SER A 136 16.93 29.34 -0.93
N GLN A 137 16.24 28.49 -1.70
CA GLN A 137 15.13 28.93 -2.56
C GLN A 137 13.92 29.41 -1.76
N LEU A 138 13.60 28.77 -0.63
CA LEU A 138 12.53 29.20 0.27
C LEU A 138 12.84 30.57 0.89
N ILE A 139 14.07 30.78 1.33
CA ILE A 139 14.56 32.06 1.86
C ILE A 139 14.49 33.15 0.78
N ALA A 140 14.98 32.85 -0.43
CA ALA A 140 15.01 33.80 -1.54
C ALA A 140 13.61 34.31 -1.95
N ILE A 141 12.57 33.48 -1.82
CA ILE A 141 11.20 33.88 -2.18
C ILE A 141 10.50 34.68 -1.08
N TYR A 142 10.99 34.62 0.17
CA TYR A 142 10.35 35.26 1.31
C TYR A 142 10.14 36.78 1.16
N PRO A 143 11.18 37.61 0.87
CA PRO A 143 11.05 39.07 0.91
C PRO A 143 10.09 39.63 -0.15
N GLU A 144 9.99 39.01 -1.32
CA GLU A 144 9.16 39.48 -2.44
C GLU A 144 7.75 38.88 -2.45
N SER A 145 7.42 38.05 -1.45
CA SER A 145 6.19 37.26 -1.46
C SER A 145 5.06 37.86 -0.63
N ARG A 146 3.82 37.47 -0.96
CA ARG A 146 2.63 37.86 -0.19
C ARG A 146 2.71 37.29 1.23
N PRO A 147 2.10 37.93 2.25
CA PRO A 147 2.14 37.45 3.63
C PRO A 147 1.70 35.99 3.81
N GLU A 148 0.74 35.49 3.01
CA GLU A 148 0.35 34.08 3.00
C GLU A 148 1.50 33.14 2.61
N VAL A 149 2.30 33.56 1.63
CA VAL A 149 3.44 32.79 1.11
C VAL A 149 4.59 32.87 2.10
N GLN A 150 4.84 34.03 2.70
CA GLN A 150 5.80 34.20 3.80
C GLN A 150 5.49 33.27 4.98
N TYR A 151 4.24 33.26 5.43
CA TYR A 151 3.78 32.35 6.48
C TYR A 151 4.05 30.88 6.13
N ARG A 152 3.79 30.50 4.88
CA ARG A 152 3.98 29.14 4.36
C ARG A 152 5.44 28.74 4.20
N VAL A 153 6.30 29.66 3.81
CA VAL A 153 7.75 29.46 3.78
C VAL A 153 8.22 29.11 5.20
N LEU A 154 7.83 29.91 6.18
CA LEU A 154 8.19 29.66 7.58
C LEU A 154 7.59 28.35 8.12
N ASP A 155 6.34 28.03 7.76
CA ASP A 155 5.70 26.75 8.08
C ASP A 155 6.46 25.55 7.48
N CYS A 156 7.03 25.70 6.28
CA CYS A 156 7.82 24.65 5.64
C CYS A 156 9.17 24.45 6.36
N LEU A 157 9.85 25.55 6.72
CA LEU A 157 11.11 25.51 7.46
C LEU A 157 10.91 24.93 8.87
N GLU A 158 9.81 25.25 9.54
CA GLU A 158 9.50 24.77 10.89
C GLU A 158 9.35 23.25 10.95
N LYS A 159 8.77 22.67 9.90
CA LYS A 159 8.50 21.23 9.82
C LYS A 159 9.67 20.43 9.26
N LEU A 160 10.68 21.07 8.68
CA LEU A 160 11.81 20.40 8.05
C LEU A 160 12.52 19.41 9.00
N PRO A 161 12.80 19.74 10.28
CA PRO A 161 13.41 18.80 11.22
C PRO A 161 12.57 17.55 11.51
N ALA A 162 11.25 17.58 11.28
CA ALA A 162 10.40 16.39 11.46
C ALA A 162 10.62 15.34 10.35
N TYR A 163 11.12 15.73 9.17
CA TYR A 163 11.37 14.82 8.05
C TYR A 163 12.85 14.47 7.91
N VAL A 164 13.74 15.37 8.33
CA VAL A 164 15.20 15.22 8.15
C VAL A 164 15.95 15.53 9.45
N ALA A 165 15.52 14.94 10.56
CA ALA A 165 16.08 15.19 11.90
C ALA A 165 17.62 15.10 11.91
N ASP A 166 18.17 14.01 11.37
CA ASP A 166 19.61 13.73 11.33
C ASP A 166 20.42 14.70 10.43
N ARG A 167 19.74 15.47 9.59
CA ARG A 167 20.34 16.38 8.59
C ARG A 167 19.97 17.84 8.83
N SER A 168 19.20 18.12 9.88
CA SER A 168 18.71 19.46 10.20
C SER A 168 19.84 20.46 10.49
N GLU A 169 20.98 19.97 10.99
CA GLU A 169 22.22 20.74 11.22
C GLU A 169 22.80 21.34 9.94
N LEU A 170 22.64 20.68 8.78
CA LEU A 170 23.19 21.13 7.50
C LEU A 170 22.64 22.47 7.03
N VAL A 171 21.41 22.78 7.44
CA VAL A 171 20.66 23.97 7.04
C VAL A 171 20.37 24.90 8.21
N ARG A 172 20.74 24.52 9.44
CA ARG A 172 20.47 25.30 10.65
C ARG A 172 21.00 26.72 10.54
N LYS A 173 22.27 26.87 10.15
CA LYS A 173 22.92 28.18 10.07
C LYS A 173 22.25 29.12 9.06
N GLU A 174 21.88 28.60 7.89
CA GLU A 174 21.19 29.38 6.86
C GLU A 174 19.81 29.86 7.35
N ILE A 175 19.11 29.03 8.11
CA ILE A 175 17.81 29.37 8.71
C ILE A 175 18.00 30.39 9.84
N GLU A 176 19.01 30.24 10.68
CA GLU A 176 19.38 31.20 11.73
C GLU A 176 19.65 32.60 11.15
N ASP A 177 20.56 32.67 10.18
CA ASP A 177 20.93 33.92 9.50
C ASP A 177 19.70 34.57 8.85
N PHE A 178 18.85 33.77 8.20
CA PHE A 178 17.59 34.26 7.63
C PHE A 178 16.64 34.81 8.68
N LEU A 179 16.44 34.12 9.81
CA LEU A 179 15.51 34.58 10.86
C LEU A 179 15.95 35.91 11.49
N ALA A 180 17.25 36.20 11.53
CA ALA A 180 17.77 37.50 11.94
C ALA A 180 17.41 38.64 10.97
N THR A 181 17.13 38.32 9.70
CA THR A 181 16.73 39.32 8.69
C THR A 181 15.22 39.59 8.65
N VAL A 182 14.41 38.82 9.39
CA VAL A 182 12.94 38.98 9.38
C VAL A 182 12.55 40.18 10.24
N PRO A 183 11.85 41.20 9.69
CA PRO A 183 11.53 42.42 10.43
C PRO A 183 10.56 42.15 11.58
N GLU A 184 10.85 42.69 12.76
CA GLU A 184 10.04 42.52 13.98
C GLU A 184 8.60 43.05 13.83
N ASP A 185 8.41 44.07 12.98
CA ASP A 185 7.11 44.69 12.69
C ASP A 185 6.24 43.89 11.70
N SER A 186 6.62 42.65 11.37
CA SER A 186 5.81 41.76 10.51
C SER A 186 4.47 41.38 11.15
N ASP A 187 3.55 40.85 10.34
CA ASP A 187 2.25 40.33 10.80
C ASP A 187 2.41 39.42 12.03
N PRO A 188 1.55 39.53 13.06
CA PRO A 188 1.65 38.75 14.29
C PRO A 188 1.66 37.22 14.07
N ARG A 189 1.05 36.72 12.98
CA ARG A 189 1.08 35.30 12.60
C ARG A 189 2.46 34.87 12.11
N ILE A 190 3.13 35.73 11.33
CA ILE A 190 4.52 35.52 10.88
C ILE A 190 5.44 35.51 12.10
N GLN A 191 5.29 36.49 12.99
CA GLN A 191 6.06 36.55 14.23
C GLN A 191 5.84 35.33 15.13
N GLY A 192 4.60 34.84 15.21
CA GLY A 192 4.30 33.59 15.91
C GLY A 192 5.02 32.37 15.32
N MET A 193 5.22 32.33 13.99
CA MET A 193 5.97 31.26 13.33
C MET A 193 7.49 31.41 13.53
N VAL A 194 8.02 32.63 13.43
CA VAL A 194 9.43 32.95 13.72
C VAL A 194 9.81 32.49 15.12
N ARG A 195 8.99 32.76 16.14
CA ARG A 195 9.23 32.28 17.51
C ARG A 195 9.27 30.76 17.60
N ARG A 196 8.35 30.06 16.95
CA ARG A 196 8.35 28.58 16.91
C ARG A 196 9.60 28.03 16.24
N LEU A 197 10.03 28.64 15.15
CA LEU A 197 11.26 28.31 14.44
C LEU A 197 12.49 28.49 15.33
N LYS A 198 12.62 29.64 16.01
CA LYS A 198 13.70 29.91 16.97
C LYS A 198 13.78 28.83 18.05
N VAL A 199 12.65 28.46 18.65
CA VAL A 199 12.58 27.36 19.62
C VAL A 199 12.97 26.01 19.00
N ARG A 200 12.48 25.70 17.80
CA ARG A 200 12.70 24.42 17.13
C ARG A 200 14.17 24.18 16.79
N TYR A 201 14.88 25.23 16.42
CA TYR A 201 16.30 25.19 16.10
C TYR A 201 17.20 25.56 17.29
N SER A 202 16.63 25.81 18.48
CA SER A 202 17.36 26.22 19.69
C SER A 202 18.23 27.47 19.48
N ILE A 203 17.69 28.44 18.74
CA ILE A 203 18.35 29.70 18.41
C ILE A 203 18.28 30.60 19.65
N ASP A 204 19.41 30.76 20.33
CA ASP A 204 19.55 31.53 21.56
C ASP A 204 19.75 33.02 21.24
N GLU A 205 18.80 33.89 21.61
CA GLU A 205 18.93 35.36 21.45
C GLU A 205 19.99 35.96 22.39
N SER A 206 20.53 35.14 23.30
CA SER A 206 21.45 35.53 24.37
C SER A 206 22.89 35.86 23.92
N LYS A 207 23.23 35.71 22.63
CA LYS A 207 24.61 35.92 22.12
C LYS A 207 24.86 37.28 21.44
N GLU A 208 23.85 38.11 21.24
CA GLU A 208 23.98 39.43 20.58
C GLU A 208 23.86 40.63 21.53
N ALA A 209 24.60 40.61 22.65
CA ALA A 209 24.89 41.85 23.39
C ALA A 209 26.38 42.17 23.28
N PRO A 210 26.85 42.89 22.24
CA PRO A 210 28.14 43.55 22.33
C PRO A 210 28.00 44.69 23.34
N THR A 211 28.58 44.47 24.53
CA THR A 211 28.87 45.53 25.50
C THR A 211 29.53 46.71 24.78
N ARG A 212 28.92 47.88 24.95
CA ARG A 212 29.44 49.21 24.57
C ARG A 212 30.84 49.47 25.12
#